data_AF-A0A7J3RBV2-F1
#
_entry.id   AF-A0A7J3RBV2-F1
#
_cell.length_a   1.000
_cell.length_b   1.000
_cell.length_c   1.000
_cell.angle_alpha   90.00
_cell.angle_beta   90.00
_cell.angle_gamma   90.00
#
_symmetry.space_group_name_H-M   'P 1'
#
loop_
_entity.id
_entity.type
_entity.pdbx_description
1 polymer ?
#
loop_
_entity_poly.entity_id
_entity_poly.type
_entity_poly.pdbx_seq_one_letter_code
_entity_poly.pdbx_strand_id
1 'polypeptide(L)'
;MKPLYVLDLEGTTGIYSKCYEINDTIELRDGFRKLIKMHDEEIRIALFTSSSEDFVNEVLRNLKRKKIDLKFPVYTSKDISLGNGLRNGFHKYYKRYEKIFSDNNIRSPEDEAIIIGDFLRFSIGRGYTQKEYMEFCFRKNPEVLYQNFALNDHPYPYNENLPIYVVLPQPWTTIENHHRFSLSFEYVIGFIENMRKIGKDSFIEGAMKIKEQLREDEYVSNNDLARLILNKEATQRYLVMKGRKEDWKPLEKVL
;
A
#
# COMPACT_ATOMS: atom_id res chain seq x y z
N MET A 1 -3.80 7.47 -21.23
CA MET A 1 -3.84 8.13 -19.90
C MET A 1 -2.91 7.38 -18.97
N LYS A 2 -2.14 8.06 -18.12
CA LYS A 2 -1.16 7.40 -17.23
C LYS A 2 -1.88 6.80 -16.02
N PRO A 3 -1.56 5.58 -15.58
CA PRO A 3 -2.18 4.98 -14.40
C PRO A 3 -1.78 5.77 -13.14
N LEU A 4 -2.62 5.72 -12.10
CA LEU A 4 -2.34 6.30 -10.80
C LEU A 4 -1.92 5.23 -9.79
N TYR A 5 -0.75 5.44 -9.20
CA TYR A 5 -0.22 4.64 -8.11
C TYR A 5 -0.37 5.45 -6.83
N VAL A 6 -1.27 5.01 -5.95
CA VAL A 6 -1.43 5.61 -4.62
C VAL A 6 -0.66 4.75 -3.64
N LEU A 7 0.37 5.29 -2.99
CA LEU A 7 1.16 4.55 -2.01
C LEU A 7 0.91 5.07 -0.60
N ASP A 8 0.75 4.18 0.36
CA ASP A 8 0.93 4.56 1.76
C ASP A 8 2.38 5.03 1.99
N LEU A 9 2.57 5.96 2.91
CA LEU A 9 3.87 6.57 3.15
C LEU A 9 4.70 5.66 4.07
N GLU A 10 4.30 5.54 5.33
CA GLU A 10 5.01 4.76 6.34
C GLU A 10 4.91 3.26 6.08
N GLY A 11 5.99 2.50 6.28
CA GLY A 11 5.97 1.03 6.13
C GLY A 11 5.91 0.52 4.69
N THR A 12 5.24 1.25 3.79
CA THR A 12 5.18 0.98 2.36
C THR A 12 6.40 1.54 1.64
N THR A 13 6.67 2.85 1.72
CA THR A 13 7.84 3.44 1.01
C THR A 13 9.18 3.17 1.68
N GLY A 14 9.15 2.67 2.91
CA GLY A 14 10.32 2.59 3.78
C GLY A 14 10.58 3.86 4.57
N ILE A 15 9.86 4.96 4.34
CA ILE A 15 9.98 6.15 5.17
C ILE A 15 9.42 5.83 6.56
N TYR A 16 10.27 5.80 7.59
CA TYR A 16 9.86 5.42 8.96
C TYR A 16 9.83 6.60 9.91
N SER A 17 8.81 6.61 10.75
CA SER A 17 8.95 7.12 12.11
C SER A 17 8.61 6.01 13.10
N LYS A 18 9.49 5.76 14.07
CA LYS A 18 9.22 4.85 15.19
C LYS A 18 8.82 5.59 16.47
N CYS A 19 8.86 6.92 16.49
CA CYS A 19 8.61 7.75 17.68
C CYS A 19 7.96 9.09 17.29
N TYR A 20 7.31 9.77 18.22
CA TYR A 20 6.74 11.12 18.05
C TYR A 20 7.77 12.21 17.67
N GLU A 21 9.05 11.85 17.57
CA GLU A 21 10.16 12.69 17.14
C GLU A 21 10.71 12.09 15.84
N ILE A 22 10.64 12.85 14.75
CA ILE A 22 11.13 12.39 13.46
C ILE A 22 12.65 12.27 13.57
N ASN A 23 13.14 11.04 13.48
CA ASN A 23 14.57 10.76 13.39
C ASN A 23 15.11 11.30 12.06
N ASP A 24 16.29 11.93 12.07
CA ASP A 24 17.03 12.33 10.87
C ASP A 24 17.43 11.15 9.96
N THR A 25 17.16 9.91 10.38
CA THR A 25 17.46 8.69 9.64
C THR A 25 16.23 8.20 8.88
N ILE A 26 16.21 8.48 7.58
CA ILE A 26 15.26 7.89 6.64
C ILE A 26 15.90 6.63 6.05
N GLU A 27 15.17 5.52 6.07
CA GLU A 27 15.46 4.35 5.25
C GLU A 27 14.48 4.37 4.07
N LEU A 28 14.85 3.84 2.90
CA LEU A 28 13.94 3.75 1.76
C LEU A 28 13.82 2.30 1.31
N ARG A 29 12.62 1.94 0.84
CA ARG A 29 12.44 0.68 0.11
C ARG A 29 13.26 0.76 -1.17
N ASP A 30 14.05 -0.29 -1.40
CA ASP A 30 14.85 -0.41 -2.61
C ASP A 30 13.99 -0.16 -3.87
N GLY A 31 14.53 0.57 -4.85
CA GLY A 31 13.80 0.97 -6.04
C GLY A 31 12.88 2.20 -5.90
N PHE A 32 12.63 2.74 -4.69
CA PHE A 32 11.74 3.90 -4.53
C PHE A 32 12.25 5.16 -5.26
N ARG A 33 13.57 5.40 -5.28
CA ARG A 33 14.16 6.52 -6.05
C ARG A 33 13.89 6.42 -7.55
N LYS A 34 13.88 5.21 -8.09
CA LYS A 34 13.57 4.96 -9.50
C LYS A 34 12.09 5.20 -9.75
N LEU A 35 11.23 4.74 -8.85
CA LEU A 35 9.80 5.00 -8.89
C LEU A 35 9.49 6.52 -8.92
N ILE A 36 10.21 7.33 -8.13
CA ILE A 36 10.07 8.79 -8.16
C ILE A 36 10.33 9.38 -9.55
N LYS A 37 11.33 8.85 -10.27
CA LYS A 37 11.68 9.33 -11.62
C LYS A 37 10.63 8.94 -12.67
N MET A 38 9.92 7.83 -12.47
CA MET A 38 8.84 7.40 -13.37
C MET A 38 7.59 8.28 -13.28
N HIS A 39 7.48 9.11 -12.24
CA HIS A 39 6.39 10.06 -12.08
C HIS A 39 6.33 11.04 -13.26
N ASP A 40 5.13 11.25 -13.80
CA ASP A 40 4.86 12.10 -14.94
C ASP A 40 5.58 11.73 -16.24
N GLU A 41 6.41 10.69 -16.26
CA GLU A 41 6.95 10.09 -17.49
C GLU A 41 6.06 8.92 -17.92
N GLU A 42 5.86 7.96 -17.02
CA GLU A 42 5.17 6.69 -17.29
C GLU A 42 3.89 6.53 -16.46
N ILE A 43 3.94 6.96 -15.19
CA ILE A 43 2.87 6.79 -14.22
C ILE A 43 2.61 8.09 -13.45
N ARG A 44 1.44 8.20 -12.83
CA ARG A 44 1.15 9.22 -11.82
C ARG A 44 1.29 8.58 -10.45
N ILE A 45 1.85 9.34 -9.51
CA ILE A 45 2.05 8.88 -8.14
C ILE A 45 1.32 9.85 -7.22
N ALA A 46 0.70 9.31 -6.18
CA ALA A 46 0.25 10.04 -5.01
C ALA A 46 0.75 9.29 -3.77
N LEU A 47 1.30 10.02 -2.80
CA LEU A 47 1.54 9.44 -1.48
C LEU A 47 0.41 9.83 -0.56
N PHE A 48 0.12 8.97 0.41
CA PHE A 48 -0.83 9.30 1.45
C PHE A 48 -0.28 8.83 2.81
N THR A 49 -0.64 9.52 3.89
CA THR A 49 -0.36 9.11 5.27
C THR A 49 -1.49 9.46 6.23
N SER A 50 -1.68 8.65 7.27
CA SER A 50 -2.58 8.94 8.40
C SER A 50 -2.00 9.99 9.36
N SER A 51 -0.77 10.44 9.13
CA SER A 51 -0.09 11.43 9.96
C SER A 51 -0.56 12.86 9.67
N SER A 52 -0.11 13.81 10.49
CA SER A 52 -0.43 15.23 10.35
C SER A 52 0.40 15.90 9.24
N GLU A 53 -0.02 17.10 8.85
CA GLU A 53 0.71 17.95 7.91
C GLU A 53 2.11 18.33 8.41
N ASP A 54 2.26 18.60 9.72
CA ASP A 54 3.56 18.90 10.33
C ASP A 54 4.55 17.74 10.17
N PHE A 55 4.06 16.51 10.37
CA PHE A 55 4.84 15.30 10.16
C PHE A 55 5.32 15.19 8.70
N VAL A 56 4.40 15.38 7.74
CA VAL A 56 4.72 15.33 6.31
C VAL A 56 5.74 16.40 5.94
N ASN A 57 5.55 17.64 6.42
CA ASN A 57 6.47 18.75 6.15
C ASN A 57 7.89 18.46 6.63
N GLU A 58 8.03 17.80 7.78
CA GLU A 58 9.34 17.42 8.29
C GLU A 58 9.96 16.25 7.51
N VAL A 59 9.18 15.23 7.12
CA VAL A 59 9.63 14.18 6.20
C VAL A 59 10.14 14.78 4.89
N LEU A 60 9.37 15.67 4.26
CA LEU A 60 9.74 16.34 3.01
C LEU A 60 11.01 17.18 3.17
N ARG A 61 11.16 17.89 4.29
CA ARG A 61 12.38 18.65 4.60
C ARG A 61 13.60 17.72 4.71
N ASN A 62 13.45 16.58 5.37
CA ASN A 62 14.54 15.61 5.53
C ASN A 62 14.93 14.95 4.21
N LEU A 63 13.95 14.53 3.41
CA LEU A 63 14.18 14.01 2.05
C LEU A 63 14.92 15.06 1.19
N LYS A 64 14.49 16.32 1.23
CA LYS A 64 15.13 17.41 0.48
C LYS A 64 16.58 17.65 0.90
N ARG A 65 16.89 17.62 2.21
CA ARG A 65 18.27 17.70 2.73
C ARG A 65 19.16 16.58 2.16
N LYS A 66 18.57 15.42 1.87
CA LYS A 66 19.23 14.26 1.27
C LYS A 66 19.14 14.22 -0.27
N LYS A 67 18.80 15.36 -0.90
CA LYS A 67 18.65 15.51 -2.36
C LYS A 67 17.61 14.56 -2.97
N ILE A 68 16.56 14.24 -2.21
CA ILE A 68 15.40 13.49 -2.66
C ILE A 68 14.23 14.47 -2.75
N ASP A 69 13.78 14.71 -3.96
CA ASP A 69 12.67 15.62 -4.23
C ASP A 69 11.45 14.81 -4.67
N LEU A 70 10.37 14.85 -3.87
CA LEU A 70 9.11 14.23 -4.23
C LEU A 70 8.33 15.22 -5.11
N LYS A 71 8.17 14.87 -6.39
CA LYS A 71 7.47 15.73 -7.37
C LYS A 71 5.95 15.56 -7.39
N PHE A 72 5.43 14.61 -6.62
CA PHE A 72 4.02 14.25 -6.56
C PHE A 72 3.37 14.72 -5.25
N PRO A 73 2.03 14.85 -5.23
CA PRO A 73 1.30 15.24 -4.02
C PRO A 73 1.43 14.20 -2.90
N VAL A 74 1.51 14.70 -1.66
CA VAL A 74 1.43 13.91 -0.43
C VAL A 74 0.17 14.32 0.32
N TYR A 75 -0.75 13.38 0.49
CA TYR A 75 -2.03 13.56 1.16
C TYR A 75 -1.94 13.14 2.63
N THR A 76 -2.63 13.85 3.50
CA THR A 76 -2.57 13.65 4.95
C THR A 76 -3.89 13.12 5.51
N SER A 77 -3.95 12.92 6.82
CA SER A 77 -5.20 12.64 7.56
C SER A 77 -6.28 13.72 7.41
N LYS A 78 -5.94 14.95 7.00
CA LYS A 78 -6.94 15.99 6.69
C LYS A 78 -7.57 15.82 5.30
N ASP A 79 -6.77 15.32 4.35
CA ASP A 79 -7.19 15.14 2.97
C ASP A 79 -8.00 13.85 2.78
N ILE A 80 -7.71 12.86 3.62
CA ILE A 80 -8.44 11.60 3.66
C ILE A 80 -9.41 11.63 4.82
N SER A 81 -10.69 11.79 4.50
CA SER A 81 -11.76 11.69 5.49
C SER A 81 -11.80 10.29 6.08
N LEU A 82 -11.53 10.17 7.37
CA LEU A 82 -11.75 8.95 8.14
C LEU A 82 -13.25 8.82 8.41
N GLY A 83 -13.89 7.82 7.83
CA GLY A 83 -15.32 7.62 8.05
C GLY A 83 -15.65 7.23 9.49
N ASN A 84 -16.83 7.66 9.95
CA ASN A 84 -17.41 7.23 11.23
C ASN A 84 -17.98 5.80 11.09
N GLY A 85 -17.19 4.80 11.48
CA GLY A 85 -17.66 3.45 11.81
C GLY A 85 -18.13 3.34 13.26
N LEU A 86 -19.10 2.45 13.50
CA LEU A 86 -20.09 2.37 14.59
C LEU A 86 -19.77 2.93 16.01
N ARG A 87 -20.76 3.66 16.54
CA ARG A 87 -21.05 3.76 17.98
C ARG A 87 -21.26 2.34 18.52
N ASN A 88 -20.33 1.89 19.37
CA ASN A 88 -20.37 0.75 20.32
C ASN A 88 -19.04 -0.02 20.39
N GLY A 89 -17.91 0.69 20.35
CA GLY A 89 -16.63 0.20 20.89
C GLY A 89 -15.70 -0.54 19.93
N PHE A 90 -16.09 -0.78 18.68
CA PHE A 90 -15.23 -1.49 17.73
C PHE A 90 -15.32 -0.85 16.33
N HIS A 91 -14.21 -0.25 15.90
CA HIS A 91 -13.84 0.20 14.53
C HIS A 91 -14.36 1.56 14.04
N LYS A 92 -13.57 2.61 14.30
CA LYS A 92 -13.46 3.80 13.44
C LYS A 92 -12.32 3.55 12.42
N TYR A 93 -12.22 4.35 11.37
CA TYR A 93 -11.09 4.42 10.41
C TYR A 93 -11.21 3.50 9.17
N TYR A 94 -11.73 4.05 8.08
CA TYR A 94 -11.45 3.61 6.70
C TYR A 94 -11.03 4.84 5.89
N LYS A 95 -10.21 4.69 4.84
CA LYS A 95 -9.64 5.81 4.07
C LYS A 95 -10.46 6.11 2.81
N ARG A 96 -10.91 7.36 2.67
CA ARG A 96 -11.55 7.84 1.45
C ARG A 96 -10.55 8.48 0.49
N TYR A 97 -10.36 7.85 -0.67
CA TYR A 97 -9.46 8.31 -1.73
C TYR A 97 -10.13 9.28 -2.74
N GLU A 98 -11.37 9.71 -2.49
CA GLU A 98 -12.15 10.58 -3.37
C GLU A 98 -11.39 11.85 -3.78
N LYS A 99 -10.76 12.51 -2.81
CA LYS A 99 -9.93 13.70 -3.07
C LYS A 99 -8.74 13.37 -3.98
N ILE A 100 -8.06 12.26 -3.73
CA ILE A 100 -6.91 11.82 -4.53
C ILE A 100 -7.34 11.52 -5.96
N PHE A 101 -8.45 10.80 -6.15
CA PHE A 101 -8.99 10.48 -7.47
C PHE A 101 -9.45 11.72 -8.21
N SER A 102 -10.15 12.64 -7.53
CA SER A 102 -10.59 13.93 -8.08
C SER A 102 -9.41 14.78 -8.54
N ASP A 103 -8.42 15.00 -7.66
CA ASP A 103 -7.23 15.80 -7.98
C ASP A 103 -6.41 15.18 -9.13
N ASN A 104 -6.53 13.87 -9.33
CA ASN A 104 -5.89 13.11 -10.42
C ASN A 104 -6.84 12.77 -11.57
N ASN A 105 -8.03 13.35 -11.70
CA ASN A 105 -8.96 13.07 -12.81
C ASN A 105 -9.25 11.57 -13.08
N ILE A 106 -9.26 10.74 -12.04
CA ILE A 106 -9.59 9.31 -12.15
C ILE A 106 -11.11 9.15 -12.18
N ARG A 107 -11.61 8.39 -13.16
CA ARG A 107 -13.06 8.14 -13.32
C ARG A 107 -13.43 6.68 -13.09
N SER A 108 -12.50 5.76 -13.38
CA SER A 108 -12.63 4.32 -13.20
C SER A 108 -11.45 3.80 -12.35
N PRO A 109 -11.53 3.91 -11.01
CA PRO A 109 -10.43 3.52 -10.12
C PRO A 109 -9.90 2.08 -10.30
N GLU A 110 -10.76 1.12 -10.56
CA GLU A 110 -10.48 -0.29 -10.87
C GLU A 110 -9.66 -0.50 -12.15
N ASP A 111 -9.76 0.41 -13.11
CA ASP A 111 -9.05 0.35 -14.39
C ASP A 111 -7.78 1.18 -14.35
N GLU A 112 -7.86 2.34 -13.69
CA GLU A 112 -6.88 3.41 -13.81
C GLU A 112 -5.98 3.58 -12.59
N ALA A 113 -6.37 3.05 -11.43
CA ALA A 113 -5.66 3.25 -10.18
C ALA A 113 -5.35 1.95 -9.44
N ILE A 114 -4.25 1.98 -8.70
CA ILE A 114 -3.87 0.93 -7.77
C ILE A 114 -3.46 1.55 -6.45
N ILE A 115 -3.87 0.93 -5.35
CA ILE A 115 -3.45 1.32 -4.01
C ILE A 115 -2.38 0.34 -3.56
N ILE A 116 -1.24 0.84 -3.12
CA ILE A 116 -0.13 0.02 -2.62
C ILE A 116 0.06 0.38 -1.15
N GLY A 117 -0.14 -0.60 -0.27
CA GLY A 117 0.00 -0.41 1.17
C GLY A 117 0.66 -1.61 1.83
N ASP A 118 1.13 -1.43 3.04
CA ASP A 118 1.84 -2.45 3.80
C ASP A 118 0.94 -3.12 4.82
N PHE A 119 1.30 -4.35 5.16
CA PHE A 119 0.56 -5.20 6.06
C PHE A 119 0.97 -4.98 7.53
N LEU A 120 0.12 -4.34 8.33
CA LEU A 120 0.43 -3.96 9.73
C LEU A 120 0.27 -5.10 10.73
N ARG A 121 1.36 -5.83 11.01
CA ARG A 121 1.47 -6.85 12.10
C ARG A 121 0.60 -8.08 11.80
N PHE A 122 0.74 -9.20 12.51
CA PHE A 122 -0.37 -10.19 12.57
C PHE A 122 -0.72 -10.56 14.02
N SER A 123 -0.13 -9.86 14.98
CA SER A 123 -0.41 -10.06 16.41
C SER A 123 -0.01 -8.83 17.20
N ILE A 124 -0.62 -8.68 18.37
CA ILE A 124 -0.17 -7.74 19.39
C ILE A 124 1.19 -8.26 19.90
N GLY A 125 2.28 -7.82 19.28
CA GLY A 125 3.62 -7.90 19.87
C GLY A 125 4.70 -8.70 19.14
N ARG A 126 4.44 -9.37 18.01
CA ARG A 126 5.52 -9.99 17.21
C ARG A 126 5.39 -9.71 15.71
N GLY A 127 6.52 -9.37 15.09
CA GLY A 127 6.66 -9.23 13.64
C GLY A 127 6.84 -10.59 12.95
N TYR A 128 6.63 -10.59 11.63
CA TYR A 128 6.79 -11.71 10.71
C TYR A 128 8.18 -11.74 10.09
N THR A 129 8.83 -12.89 10.16
CA THR A 129 9.95 -13.22 9.28
C THR A 129 9.48 -13.27 7.82
N GLN A 130 10.44 -13.11 6.90
CA GLN A 130 10.21 -13.29 5.47
C GLN A 130 9.50 -14.61 5.16
N LYS A 131 9.96 -15.70 5.78
CA LYS A 131 9.43 -17.04 5.58
C LYS A 131 7.97 -17.15 6.00
N GLU A 132 7.62 -16.63 7.17
CA GLU A 132 6.23 -16.65 7.66
C GLU A 132 5.29 -15.91 6.72
N TYR A 133 5.70 -14.74 6.20
CA TYR A 133 4.87 -13.99 5.25
C TYR A 133 4.69 -14.73 3.92
N MET A 134 5.78 -15.32 3.38
CA MET A 134 5.73 -16.11 2.15
C MET A 134 4.82 -17.34 2.28
N GLU A 135 4.83 -17.99 3.44
CA GLU A 135 4.07 -19.23 3.69
C GLU A 135 2.61 -18.97 4.14
N PHE A 136 2.28 -17.76 4.60
CA PHE A 136 0.95 -17.46 5.16
C PHE A 136 -0.17 -17.52 4.13
N CYS A 137 -1.24 -18.27 4.41
CA CYS A 137 -2.39 -18.36 3.52
C CYS A 137 -3.46 -17.30 3.83
N PHE A 138 -3.39 -16.14 3.16
CA PHE A 138 -4.32 -15.02 3.36
C PHE A 138 -5.75 -15.32 2.92
N ARG A 139 -5.95 -16.23 1.96
CA ARG A 139 -7.29 -16.65 1.55
C ARG A 139 -8.02 -17.46 2.61
N LYS A 140 -7.30 -18.24 3.43
CA LYS A 140 -7.88 -19.02 4.54
C LYS A 140 -8.14 -18.18 5.78
N ASN A 141 -7.45 -17.04 5.90
CA ASN A 141 -7.56 -16.12 7.02
C ASN A 141 -7.73 -14.67 6.49
N PRO A 142 -8.75 -14.40 5.66
CA PRO A 142 -8.92 -13.08 5.03
C PRO A 142 -9.24 -12.00 6.06
N GLU A 143 -9.75 -12.34 7.24
CA GLU A 143 -9.92 -11.43 8.38
C GLU A 143 -8.60 -10.91 8.94
N VAL A 144 -7.48 -11.60 8.69
CA VAL A 144 -6.15 -11.14 9.09
C VAL A 144 -5.72 -9.95 8.23
N LEU A 145 -6.28 -9.81 7.03
CA LEU A 145 -6.23 -8.54 6.31
C LEU A 145 -6.79 -7.42 7.22
N TYR A 146 -7.97 -7.60 7.79
CA TYR A 146 -8.65 -6.58 8.61
C TYR A 146 -8.12 -6.34 10.03
N GLN A 147 -7.73 -7.39 10.76
CA GLN A 147 -7.34 -7.29 12.18
C GLN A 147 -6.05 -6.49 12.43
N ASN A 148 -5.42 -6.11 11.34
CA ASN A 148 -4.19 -5.37 11.27
C ASN A 148 -4.56 -3.97 10.80
N PHE A 149 -4.34 -2.97 11.66
CA PHE A 149 -4.68 -1.56 11.45
C PHE A 149 -4.26 -0.95 10.07
N ALA A 150 -3.53 -1.69 9.23
CA ALA A 150 -3.26 -1.47 7.81
C ALA A 150 -4.49 -1.48 6.93
N LEU A 151 -5.59 -2.07 7.40
CA LEU A 151 -6.82 -2.15 6.63
C LEU A 151 -7.95 -1.29 7.21
N ASN A 152 -7.59 -0.44 8.19
CA ASN A 152 -8.27 0.83 8.36
C ASN A 152 -8.02 1.82 7.18
N ASP A 153 -7.43 1.30 6.09
CA ASP A 153 -7.01 1.99 4.89
C ASP A 153 -7.89 1.68 3.68
N HIS A 154 -8.99 0.96 3.89
CA HIS A 154 -9.82 0.52 2.79
C HIS A 154 -10.58 1.67 2.12
N PRO A 155 -10.67 1.69 0.77
CA PRO A 155 -11.64 2.51 0.09
C PRO A 155 -13.05 2.11 0.50
N TYR A 156 -13.91 3.11 0.72
CA TYR A 156 -15.33 2.90 0.98
C TYR A 156 -16.05 2.48 -0.31
N PRO A 157 -16.90 1.43 -0.29
CA PRO A 157 -17.79 1.15 -1.39
C PRO A 157 -18.96 2.13 -1.33
N TYR A 158 -18.87 3.18 -2.14
CA TYR A 158 -20.05 3.89 -2.60
C TYR A 158 -20.27 3.49 -4.05
N ASN A 159 -21.28 2.64 -4.33
CA ASN A 159 -21.88 2.39 -5.66
C ASN A 159 -20.97 2.35 -6.90
N GLU A 160 -19.67 2.06 -6.76
CA GLU A 160 -18.67 2.24 -7.80
C GLU A 160 -17.61 1.15 -7.70
N ASN A 161 -16.94 0.98 -8.83
CA ASN A 161 -15.86 0.06 -8.99
C ASN A 161 -14.65 0.48 -8.12
N LEU A 162 -14.07 -0.50 -7.42
CA LEU A 162 -13.01 -0.28 -6.44
C LEU A 162 -11.63 -0.54 -7.05
N PRO A 163 -10.60 0.25 -6.70
CA PRO A 163 -9.24 -0.03 -7.12
C PRO A 163 -8.77 -1.37 -6.54
N ILE A 164 -7.78 -1.98 -7.17
CA ILE A 164 -7.08 -3.12 -6.59
C ILE A 164 -6.15 -2.62 -5.50
N TYR A 165 -6.14 -3.33 -4.37
CA TYR A 165 -5.23 -3.05 -3.27
C TYR A 165 -4.08 -4.06 -3.29
N VAL A 166 -2.86 -3.56 -3.39
CA VAL A 166 -1.63 -4.35 -3.37
C VAL A 166 -1.08 -4.33 -1.96
N VAL A 167 -1.01 -5.50 -1.35
CA VAL A 167 -0.56 -5.69 0.02
C VAL A 167 0.91 -6.09 0.01
N LEU A 168 1.76 -5.28 0.64
CA LEU A 168 3.19 -5.51 0.80
C LEU A 168 3.54 -5.95 2.23
N PRO A 169 4.60 -6.75 2.42
CA PRO A 169 5.12 -7.03 3.75
C PRO A 169 5.74 -5.77 4.37
N GLN A 170 5.61 -5.66 5.69
CA GLN A 170 6.26 -4.62 6.47
C GLN A 170 7.77 -4.85 6.61
N PRO A 171 8.61 -3.82 6.45
CA PRO A 171 10.05 -4.06 6.51
C PRO A 171 10.63 -4.15 7.92
N TRP A 172 9.99 -3.57 8.95
CA TRP A 172 10.45 -3.72 10.34
C TRP A 172 10.07 -5.05 10.98
N THR A 173 9.13 -5.78 10.39
CA THR A 173 8.79 -7.13 10.82
C THR A 173 9.74 -8.14 10.19
N THR A 174 10.18 -7.86 8.96
CA THR A 174 11.06 -8.71 8.16
C THR A 174 12.54 -8.40 8.48
N ILE A 175 13.01 -8.87 9.64
CA ILE A 175 14.41 -8.67 10.08
C ILE A 175 15.21 -9.96 9.84
N GLU A 176 16.32 -9.85 9.11
CA GLU A 176 17.33 -10.91 8.95
C GLU A 176 18.71 -10.33 9.29
N ASN A 177 19.50 -11.01 10.13
CA ASN A 177 20.84 -10.56 10.53
C ASN A 177 20.90 -9.09 11.02
N HIS A 178 19.91 -8.64 11.81
CA HIS A 178 19.76 -7.26 12.30
C HIS A 178 19.47 -6.19 11.22
N HIS A 179 19.30 -6.58 9.97
CA HIS A 179 18.91 -5.69 8.88
C HIS A 179 17.42 -5.86 8.56
N ARG A 180 16.77 -4.74 8.21
CA ARG A 180 15.38 -4.73 7.74
C ARG A 180 15.37 -4.98 6.24
N PHE A 181 14.52 -5.90 5.81
CA PHE A 181 14.35 -6.26 4.41
C PHE A 181 12.93 -5.96 3.95
N SER A 182 12.76 -5.74 2.65
CA SER A 182 11.44 -5.64 2.03
C SER A 182 11.48 -6.11 0.58
N LEU A 183 10.31 -6.36 0.00
CA LEU A 183 10.21 -6.51 -1.45
C LEU A 183 10.64 -5.21 -2.14
N SER A 184 11.60 -5.31 -3.06
CA SER A 184 12.04 -4.16 -3.88
C SER A 184 10.87 -3.59 -4.68
N PHE A 185 10.79 -2.26 -4.79
CA PHE A 185 9.84 -1.62 -5.69
C PHE A 185 10.10 -1.97 -7.15
N GLU A 186 11.32 -2.35 -7.54
CA GLU A 186 11.56 -2.82 -8.90
C GLU A 186 10.75 -4.08 -9.21
N TYR A 187 10.71 -5.02 -8.25
CA TYR A 187 9.88 -6.22 -8.34
C TYR A 187 8.39 -5.87 -8.29
N VAL A 188 7.96 -5.06 -7.31
CA VAL A 188 6.55 -4.70 -7.12
C VAL A 188 5.98 -4.01 -8.36
N ILE A 189 6.66 -2.99 -8.87
CA ILE A 189 6.20 -2.20 -10.01
C ILE A 189 6.32 -3.01 -11.31
N GLY A 190 7.39 -3.80 -11.49
CA GLY A 190 7.52 -4.69 -12.64
C GLY A 190 6.36 -5.70 -12.71
N PHE A 191 5.94 -6.25 -11.57
CA PHE A 191 4.78 -7.12 -11.49
C PHE A 191 3.48 -6.39 -11.85
N ILE A 192 3.23 -5.22 -11.24
CA ILE A 192 1.99 -4.45 -11.46
C ILE A 192 1.88 -3.97 -12.92
N GLU A 193 2.96 -3.50 -13.52
CA GLU A 193 2.96 -3.09 -14.93
C GLU A 193 2.76 -4.29 -15.86
N ASN A 194 3.34 -5.46 -15.56
CA ASN A 194 3.06 -6.69 -16.30
C ASN A 194 1.58 -7.10 -16.18
N MET A 195 1.01 -7.05 -14.97
CA MET A 195 -0.41 -7.29 -14.73
C MET A 195 -1.27 -6.37 -15.60
N ARG A 196 -1.00 -5.06 -15.57
CA ARG A 196 -1.72 -4.06 -16.37
C ARG A 196 -1.58 -4.31 -17.87
N LYS A 197 -0.39 -4.68 -18.34
CA LYS A 197 -0.14 -5.04 -19.74
C LYS A 197 -0.97 -6.26 -20.18
N ILE A 198 -1.02 -7.32 -19.38
CA ILE A 198 -1.88 -8.50 -19.63
C ILE A 198 -3.37 -8.10 -19.66
N GLY A 199 -3.73 -7.14 -18.81
CA GLY A 199 -5.03 -6.49 -18.74
C GLY A 199 -5.38 -5.57 -19.90
N LYS A 200 -4.48 -5.36 -20.88
CA LYS A 200 -4.63 -4.35 -21.95
C LYS A 200 -4.89 -2.95 -21.38
N ASP A 201 -4.01 -2.53 -20.47
CA ASP A 201 -4.03 -1.24 -19.77
C ASP A 201 -5.12 -1.05 -18.71
N SER A 202 -5.91 -2.08 -18.42
CA SER A 202 -6.87 -2.14 -17.29
C SER A 202 -6.30 -2.95 -16.13
N PHE A 203 -6.29 -2.35 -14.93
CA PHE A 203 -5.85 -3.07 -13.73
C PHE A 203 -6.79 -4.21 -13.36
N ILE A 204 -8.11 -4.02 -13.42
CA ILE A 204 -9.09 -5.07 -13.10
C ILE A 204 -9.00 -6.26 -14.05
N GLU A 205 -8.94 -6.02 -15.36
CA GLU A 205 -8.75 -7.09 -16.34
C GLU A 205 -7.41 -7.81 -16.14
N GLY A 206 -6.36 -7.03 -15.83
CA GLY A 206 -5.04 -7.57 -15.52
C GLY A 206 -5.09 -8.50 -14.32
N ALA A 207 -5.64 -8.04 -13.21
CA ALA A 207 -5.78 -8.78 -11.96
C ALA A 207 -6.59 -10.07 -12.14
N MET A 208 -7.68 -10.02 -12.91
CA MET A 208 -8.52 -11.19 -13.19
C MET A 208 -7.77 -12.26 -13.98
N LYS A 209 -6.95 -11.87 -14.96
CA LYS A 209 -6.14 -12.80 -15.77
C LYS A 209 -4.94 -13.37 -15.02
N ILE A 210 -4.23 -12.55 -14.25
CA ILE A 210 -3.08 -13.04 -13.47
C ILE A 210 -3.51 -13.95 -12.32
N LYS A 211 -4.73 -13.77 -11.79
CA LYS A 211 -5.28 -14.61 -10.71
C LYS A 211 -5.24 -16.10 -11.06
N GLU A 212 -5.45 -16.44 -12.32
CA GLU A 212 -5.40 -17.83 -12.81
C GLU A 212 -3.98 -18.43 -12.78
N GLN A 213 -2.96 -17.57 -12.72
CA GLN A 213 -1.54 -17.94 -12.72
C GLN A 213 -0.91 -17.87 -11.32
N LEU A 214 -1.49 -17.05 -10.44
CA LEU A 214 -1.06 -16.91 -9.06
C LEU A 214 -1.51 -18.09 -8.21
N ARG A 215 -0.79 -18.32 -7.11
CA ARG A 215 -1.27 -19.26 -6.10
C ARG A 215 -2.54 -18.71 -5.46
N GLU A 216 -3.41 -19.61 -5.00
CA GLU A 216 -4.70 -19.24 -4.38
C GLU A 216 -4.58 -18.27 -3.19
N ASP A 217 -3.41 -18.18 -2.54
CA ASP A 217 -3.15 -17.35 -1.38
C ASP A 217 -2.54 -15.97 -1.69
N GLU A 218 -2.24 -15.68 -2.96
CA GLU A 218 -1.68 -14.39 -3.43
C GLU A 218 -2.78 -13.44 -3.92
N TYR A 219 -3.98 -13.93 -4.15
CA TYR A 219 -5.13 -13.13 -4.55
C TYR A 219 -6.33 -13.39 -3.64
N VAL A 220 -6.79 -12.35 -2.95
CA VAL A 220 -7.93 -12.43 -2.02
C VAL A 220 -9.06 -11.52 -2.50
N SER A 221 -10.27 -12.07 -2.53
CA SER A 221 -11.48 -11.34 -2.87
C SER A 221 -12.56 -11.77 -1.90
N ASN A 222 -13.02 -10.87 -1.02
CA ASN A 222 -13.87 -11.24 0.10
C ASN A 222 -14.94 -10.17 0.38
N ASN A 223 -16.21 -10.58 0.35
CA ASN A 223 -17.35 -9.71 0.63
C ASN A 223 -17.65 -9.59 2.12
N ASP A 224 -17.38 -10.63 2.90
CA ASP A 224 -17.63 -10.66 4.34
C ASP A 224 -16.72 -9.65 5.07
N LEU A 225 -15.49 -9.49 4.60
CA LEU A 225 -14.55 -8.48 5.08
C LEU A 225 -15.09 -7.07 4.86
N ALA A 226 -15.53 -6.77 3.64
CA ALA A 226 -16.14 -5.49 3.32
C ALA A 226 -17.44 -5.26 4.14
N ARG A 227 -18.26 -6.31 4.32
CA ARG A 227 -19.48 -6.26 5.11
C ARG A 227 -19.22 -6.01 6.59
N LEU A 228 -18.20 -6.66 7.16
CA LEU A 228 -17.80 -6.51 8.56
C LEU A 228 -17.33 -5.08 8.86
N ILE A 229 -16.52 -4.51 7.97
CA ILE A 229 -15.87 -3.20 8.18
C ILE A 229 -16.83 -2.05 7.87
N LEU A 230 -17.63 -2.21 6.81
CA LEU A 230 -18.31 -1.08 6.15
C LEU A 230 -19.83 -1.19 6.24
N ASN A 231 -20.35 -2.29 6.80
CA ASN A 231 -21.77 -2.61 6.87
C ASN A 231 -22.47 -2.51 5.49
N LYS A 232 -21.78 -2.96 4.43
CA LYS A 232 -22.23 -2.94 3.03
C LYS A 232 -21.81 -4.21 2.31
N GLU A 233 -22.58 -4.61 1.28
CA GLU A 233 -22.20 -5.70 0.38
C GLU A 233 -21.37 -5.16 -0.79
N ALA A 234 -20.07 -5.45 -0.80
CA ALA A 234 -19.17 -5.13 -1.90
C ALA A 234 -17.97 -6.09 -1.91
N THR A 235 -17.37 -6.27 -3.08
CA THR A 235 -16.18 -7.11 -3.27
C THR A 235 -14.93 -6.26 -3.40
N GLN A 236 -14.03 -6.31 -2.41
CA GLN A 236 -12.69 -5.73 -2.54
C GLN A 236 -11.68 -6.78 -3.00
N ARG A 237 -10.79 -6.40 -3.92
CA ARG A 237 -9.74 -7.25 -4.46
C ARG A 237 -8.40 -6.87 -3.85
N TYR A 238 -7.69 -7.86 -3.33
CA TYR A 238 -6.38 -7.73 -2.75
C TYR A 238 -5.40 -8.60 -3.52
N LEU A 239 -4.34 -7.97 -4.02
CA LEU A 239 -3.19 -8.66 -4.56
C LEU A 239 -2.12 -8.68 -3.46
N VAL A 240 -1.91 -9.84 -2.84
CA VAL A 240 -0.88 -10.04 -1.82
C VAL A 240 0.44 -10.35 -2.53
N MET A 241 1.37 -9.40 -2.49
CA MET A 241 2.66 -9.56 -3.14
C MET A 241 3.58 -10.42 -2.29
N LYS A 242 3.91 -11.60 -2.81
CA LYS A 242 4.92 -12.50 -2.25
C LYS A 242 6.07 -12.63 -3.25
N GLY A 243 7.27 -12.23 -2.84
CA GLY A 243 8.47 -12.40 -3.66
C GLY A 243 9.26 -13.66 -3.28
N ARG A 244 10.07 -14.15 -4.21
CA ARG A 244 11.10 -15.16 -3.96
C ARG A 244 12.26 -14.54 -3.18
N LYS A 245 13.16 -15.36 -2.64
CA LYS A 245 14.24 -14.89 -1.75
C LYS A 245 15.06 -13.73 -2.33
N GLU A 246 15.35 -13.76 -3.62
CA GLU A 246 16.12 -12.75 -4.36
C GLU A 246 15.40 -11.40 -4.53
N ASP A 247 14.08 -11.38 -4.47
CA ASP A 247 13.23 -10.20 -4.66
C ASP A 247 13.20 -9.32 -3.39
N TRP A 248 13.68 -9.84 -2.25
CA TRP A 248 13.81 -9.13 -0.99
C TRP A 248 15.18 -8.45 -0.90
N LYS A 249 15.16 -7.15 -0.65
CA LYS A 249 16.36 -6.31 -0.56
C LYS A 249 16.41 -5.60 0.79
N PRO A 250 17.61 -5.33 1.33
CA PRO A 250 17.73 -4.50 2.51
C PRO A 250 17.20 -3.10 2.21
N LEU A 251 16.69 -2.41 3.22
CA LEU A 251 16.34 -1.00 3.06
C LEU A 251 17.59 -0.16 2.80
N GLU A 252 17.47 0.81 1.89
CA GLU A 252 18.51 1.78 1.59
C GLU A 252 18.59 2.80 2.73
N LYS A 253 19.74 2.90 3.41
CA LYS A 253 19.98 4.01 4.34
C LYS A 253 20.23 5.30 3.56
N VAL A 254 19.43 6.32 3.83
CA VAL A 254 19.64 7.64 3.24
C VAL A 254 20.66 8.42 4.07
N LEU A 255 21.93 8.35 3.65
CA LEU A 255 23.05 9.10 4.23
C LEU A 255 23.05 10.57 3.81
#